data_AF-W8ZS67-F1
#
_entry.id   AF-W8ZS67-F1
#
_cell.length_a   1.000
_cell.length_b   1.000
_cell.length_c   1.000
_cell.angle_alpha   90.00
_cell.angle_beta   90.00
_cell.angle_gamma   90.00
#
_symmetry.space_group_name_H-M   'P 1'
#
loop_
_entity.id
_entity.type
_entity.pdbx_description
1 polymer ?
#
loop_
_entity_poly.entity_id
_entity_poly.type
_entity_poly.pdbx_seq_one_letter_code
_entity_poly.pdbx_strand_id
1 'polypeptide(L)'
;MILKRNAALLLIFLAMSMGSTGCNLFSGPSESEQSVKQKVVAHLISKGYKENEFNIEVNYNKSGEGKFGGPYAINVVFNDEPNVIYGYKYNYKSEKKEITQNGVAPMEGKDDKNFKHME
;
A
#
# COMPACT_ATOMS: atom_id res chain seq x y z
N MET A 1 -47.00 -31.37 -13.75
CA MET A 1 -46.34 -30.23 -14.45
C MET A 1 -45.53 -29.36 -13.46
N ILE A 2 -44.64 -29.97 -12.66
CA ILE A 2 -43.82 -29.27 -11.64
C ILE A 2 -42.33 -29.69 -11.72
N LEU A 3 -41.99 -30.80 -12.40
CA LEU A 3 -40.61 -31.29 -12.50
C LEU A 3 -39.69 -30.49 -13.45
N LYS A 4 -40.22 -29.65 -14.35
CA LYS A 4 -39.40 -28.95 -15.36
C LYS A 4 -38.80 -27.62 -14.90
N ARG A 5 -39.21 -27.07 -13.74
CA ARG A 5 -38.72 -25.76 -13.27
C ARG A 5 -37.46 -25.84 -12.40
N ASN A 6 -37.20 -26.98 -11.78
CA ASN A 6 -36.08 -27.12 -10.82
C ASN A 6 -34.76 -27.56 -11.47
N ALA A 7 -34.80 -28.11 -12.69
CA ALA A 7 -33.59 -28.45 -13.45
C ALA A 7 -32.88 -27.21 -14.02
N ALA A 8 -33.62 -26.14 -14.32
CA ALA A 8 -33.06 -24.89 -14.83
C ALA A 8 -32.30 -24.09 -13.75
N LEU A 9 -32.73 -24.18 -12.48
CA LEU A 9 -32.07 -23.51 -11.35
C LEU A 9 -30.74 -24.18 -10.94
N LEU A 10 -30.62 -25.49 -11.14
CA LEU A 10 -29.38 -26.23 -10.85
C LEU A 10 -28.27 -25.97 -11.89
N LEU A 11 -28.65 -25.59 -13.12
CA LEU A 11 -27.70 -25.25 -14.19
C LEU A 11 -27.06 -23.87 -14.03
N ILE A 12 -27.66 -22.96 -13.25
CA ILE A 12 -27.11 -21.63 -13.00
C ILE A 12 -26.00 -21.69 -11.93
N PHE A 13 -26.10 -22.60 -10.96
CA PHE A 13 -25.07 -22.74 -9.92
C PHE A 13 -23.77 -23.41 -10.40
N LEU A 14 -23.79 -24.14 -11.53
CA LEU A 14 -22.60 -24.81 -12.07
C LEU A 14 -21.71 -23.89 -12.93
N ALA A 15 -22.14 -22.66 -13.22
CA ALA A 15 -21.38 -21.70 -14.02
C ALA A 15 -20.46 -20.78 -13.19
N MET A 16 -20.47 -20.88 -11.85
CA MET A 16 -19.65 -20.02 -10.97
C MET A 16 -18.33 -20.66 -10.49
N SER A 17 -18.00 -21.88 -10.90
CA SER A 17 -16.84 -22.60 -10.35
C SER A 17 -15.70 -22.87 -11.35
N MET A 18 -15.65 -22.16 -12.48
CA MET A 18 -14.56 -22.30 -13.46
C MET A 18 -14.00 -20.92 -13.82
N GLY A 19 -13.03 -20.47 -13.05
CA GLY A 19 -12.29 -19.25 -13.37
C GLY A 19 -11.43 -18.64 -12.27
N SER A 20 -10.96 -19.41 -11.28
CA SER A 20 -10.00 -18.91 -10.28
C SER A 20 -8.66 -19.64 -10.32
N THR A 21 -8.26 -20.08 -11.51
CA THR A 21 -6.87 -20.48 -11.80
C THR A 21 -6.41 -19.66 -13.02
N GLY A 22 -6.41 -18.34 -12.85
CA GLY A 22 -5.73 -17.41 -13.73
C GLY A 22 -4.45 -16.95 -13.05
N CYS A 23 -3.33 -17.40 -13.59
CA CYS A 23 -1.98 -16.97 -13.29
C CYS A 23 -1.88 -15.48 -12.89
N ASN A 24 -1.65 -15.17 -11.61
CA ASN A 24 -1.05 -13.89 -11.24
C ASN A 24 0.47 -13.93 -11.53
N LEU A 25 0.81 -14.18 -12.80
CA LEU A 25 2.12 -13.94 -13.39
C LEU A 25 2.08 -12.67 -14.27
N PHE A 26 1.22 -11.72 -13.88
CA PHE A 26 1.24 -10.37 -14.40
C PHE A 26 1.71 -9.46 -13.27
N SER A 27 3.01 -9.25 -13.18
CA SER A 27 3.56 -8.04 -12.58
C SER A 27 3.09 -6.88 -13.45
N GLY A 28 1.86 -6.40 -13.18
CA GLY A 28 1.29 -5.24 -13.84
C GLY A 28 2.26 -4.05 -13.78
N PRO A 29 2.07 -3.05 -14.65
CA PRO A 29 2.92 -1.85 -14.63
C PRO A 29 2.95 -1.30 -13.21
N SER A 30 4.14 -0.88 -12.77
CA SER A 30 4.30 -0.18 -11.50
C SER A 30 3.27 0.96 -11.43
N GLU A 31 2.46 0.99 -10.36
CA GLU A 31 1.55 2.09 -10.08
C GLU A 31 2.33 3.42 -10.11
N SER A 32 1.71 4.51 -10.57
CA SER A 32 2.39 5.80 -10.63
C SER A 32 2.74 6.29 -9.21
N GLU A 33 3.82 7.07 -9.08
CA GLU A 33 4.23 7.68 -7.81
C GLU A 33 3.08 8.47 -7.17
N GLN A 34 2.30 9.18 -7.99
CA GLN A 34 1.13 9.93 -7.54
C GLN A 34 0.04 9.02 -6.96
N SER A 35 -0.19 7.84 -7.56
CA SER A 35 -1.15 6.88 -7.02
C SER A 35 -0.69 6.32 -5.68
N VAL A 36 0.60 5.98 -5.57
CA VAL A 36 1.19 5.52 -4.30
C VAL A 36 1.12 6.63 -3.25
N LYS A 37 1.39 7.88 -3.61
CA LYS A 37 1.26 9.04 -2.73
C LYS A 37 -0.15 9.16 -2.16
N GLN A 38 -1.18 9.04 -2.99
CA GLN A 38 -2.58 9.09 -2.52
C GLN A 38 -2.93 7.95 -1.55
N LYS A 39 -2.35 6.76 -1.73
CA LYS A 39 -2.53 5.64 -0.79
C LYS A 39 -1.87 5.88 0.55
N VAL A 40 -0.68 6.48 0.54
CA VAL A 40 0.02 6.90 1.77
C VAL A 40 -0.78 7.99 2.49
N VAL A 41 -1.31 8.98 1.76
CA VAL A 41 -2.23 9.98 2.32
C VAL A 41 -3.43 9.31 2.98
N ALA A 42 -4.11 8.40 2.28
CA ALA A 42 -5.28 7.69 2.82
C ALA A 42 -4.94 6.87 4.07
N HIS A 43 -3.77 6.22 4.11
CA HIS A 43 -3.27 5.52 5.29
C HIS A 43 -3.09 6.47 6.48
N LEU A 44 -2.42 7.61 6.29
CA LEU A 44 -2.21 8.60 7.34
C LEU A 44 -3.53 9.22 7.84
N ILE A 45 -4.46 9.52 6.93
CA ILE A 45 -5.79 10.00 7.29
C ILE A 45 -6.56 8.97 8.11
N SER A 46 -6.47 7.68 7.75
CA SER A 46 -7.11 6.60 8.51
C SER A 46 -6.57 6.46 9.94
N LYS A 47 -5.36 6.97 10.20
CA LYS A 47 -4.74 7.06 11.52
C LYS A 47 -5.06 8.36 12.27
N GLY A 48 -5.79 9.29 11.66
CA GLY A 48 -6.25 10.53 12.28
C GLY A 48 -5.42 11.76 11.94
N TYR A 49 -4.43 11.66 11.06
CA TYR A 49 -3.65 12.82 10.59
C TYR A 49 -4.41 13.60 9.50
N LYS A 50 -4.15 14.90 9.41
CA LYS A 50 -4.66 15.77 8.34
C LYS A 50 -3.60 15.95 7.26
N GLU A 51 -4.04 16.11 6.00
CA GLU A 51 -3.12 16.27 4.86
C GLU A 51 -2.14 17.45 5.00
N ASN A 52 -2.52 18.49 5.74
CA ASN A 52 -1.69 19.66 5.97
C ASN A 52 -0.72 19.51 7.15
N GLU A 53 -0.63 18.34 7.79
CA GLU A 53 0.27 18.06 8.91
C GLU A 53 1.56 17.36 8.48
N PHE A 54 1.66 16.94 7.21
CA PHE A 54 2.80 16.19 6.72
C PHE A 54 3.11 16.50 5.25
N ASN A 55 4.33 16.19 4.84
CA ASN A 55 4.78 16.21 3.46
C ASN A 55 5.21 14.80 3.05
N ILE A 56 4.83 14.39 1.84
CA ILE A 56 5.16 13.06 1.29
C ILE A 56 5.94 13.21 0.00
N GLU A 57 7.09 12.54 -0.03
CA GLU A 57 7.92 12.32 -1.21
C GLU A 57 7.86 10.84 -1.59
N VAL A 58 7.54 10.56 -2.85
CA VAL A 58 7.53 9.20 -3.41
C VAL A 58 8.43 9.18 -4.62
N ASN A 59 9.46 8.34 -4.58
CA ASN A 59 10.38 8.14 -5.69
C ASN A 59 10.36 6.68 -6.14
N TYR A 60 10.09 6.45 -7.42
CA TYR A 60 10.15 5.13 -8.02
C TYR A 60 11.56 4.80 -8.51
N ASN A 61 12.12 3.72 -7.99
CA ASN A 61 13.40 3.16 -8.41
C ASN A 61 13.25 1.66 -8.63
N LYS A 62 13.09 1.26 -9.90
CA LYS A 62 13.00 -0.15 -10.30
C LYS A 62 14.23 -0.97 -9.90
N SER A 63 15.42 -0.36 -9.90
CA SER A 63 16.67 -1.01 -9.49
C SER A 63 16.83 -1.08 -7.96
N GLY A 64 15.97 -0.40 -7.20
CA GLY A 64 15.95 -0.37 -5.75
C GLY A 64 15.10 -1.46 -5.09
N GLU A 65 14.54 -2.39 -5.89
CA GLU A 65 13.72 -3.51 -5.43
C GLU A 65 14.50 -4.33 -4.39
N GLY A 66 14.23 -4.10 -3.09
CA GLY A 66 14.91 -4.76 -1.98
C GLY A 66 15.49 -3.83 -0.91
N LYS A 67 15.96 -2.63 -1.27
CA LYS A 67 16.50 -1.66 -0.29
C LYS A 67 15.42 -0.99 0.55
N PHE A 68 14.26 -0.74 -0.04
CA PHE A 68 13.11 -0.08 0.60
C PHE A 68 11.92 -1.02 0.79
N GLY A 69 12.14 -2.33 0.64
CA GLY A 69 11.06 -3.32 0.64
C GLY A 69 10.15 -3.27 -0.61
N GLY A 70 10.51 -2.49 -1.62
CA GLY A 70 9.80 -2.37 -2.89
C GLY A 70 10.49 -1.37 -3.81
N PRO A 71 9.95 -1.12 -5.00
CA PRO A 71 10.52 -0.19 -5.96
C PRO A 71 10.15 1.27 -5.65
N TYR A 72 9.45 1.54 -4.56
CA TYR A 72 9.11 2.89 -4.12
C TYR A 72 9.88 3.23 -2.84
N ALA A 73 10.59 4.35 -2.87
CA ALA A 73 11.05 5.02 -1.66
C ALA A 73 9.96 6.03 -1.26
N ILE A 74 9.36 5.85 -0.08
CA ILE A 74 8.29 6.69 0.44
C ILE A 74 8.78 7.34 1.72
N ASN A 75 8.96 8.66 1.69
CA ASN A 75 9.40 9.45 2.83
C ASN A 75 8.26 10.36 3.28
N VAL A 76 7.96 10.34 4.57
CA VAL A 76 6.97 11.21 5.22
C VAL A 76 7.68 12.07 6.24
N VAL A 77 7.47 13.38 6.17
CA VAL A 77 8.00 14.35 7.14
C VAL A 77 6.81 15.06 7.77
N PHE A 78 6.64 14.94 9.08
CA PHE A 78 5.59 15.62 9.83
C PHE A 78 6.01 17.05 10.16
N ASN A 79 5.07 17.98 10.11
CA ASN A 79 5.36 19.41 10.29
C ASN A 79 5.80 19.75 11.72
N ASP A 80 5.40 18.96 12.72
CA ASP A 80 5.80 19.11 14.12
C ASP A 80 7.09 18.33 14.48
N GLU A 81 7.64 17.56 13.53
CA GLU A 81 8.94 16.91 13.58
C GLU A 81 9.67 16.98 12.22
N PRO A 82 9.98 18.19 11.72
CA PRO A 82 10.51 18.38 10.36
C PRO A 82 11.91 17.79 10.14
N ASN A 83 12.62 17.45 11.23
CA ASN A 83 13.96 16.87 11.19
C ASN A 83 13.93 15.34 11.33
N VAL A 84 12.79 14.69 11.09
CA VAL A 84 12.66 13.22 11.15
C VAL A 84 11.97 12.75 9.88
N ILE A 85 12.61 11.83 9.17
CA ILE A 85 12.01 11.13 8.02
C ILE A 85 11.43 9.82 8.52
N TYR A 86 10.13 9.66 8.29
CA TYR A 86 9.43 8.39 8.50
C TYR A 86 9.35 7.66 7.16
N GLY A 87 10.05 6.53 7.08
CA GLY A 87 10.06 5.67 5.91
C GLY A 87 8.83 4.78 5.89
N TYR A 88 8.17 4.71 4.73
CA TYR A 88 7.06 3.81 4.49
C TYR A 88 7.36 2.85 3.34
N LYS A 89 6.71 1.69 3.41
CA LYS A 89 6.74 0.65 2.38
C LYS A 89 5.33 0.43 1.84
N TYR A 90 5.23 0.34 0.52
CA TYR A 90 4.02 -0.11 -0.16
C TYR A 90 4.16 -1.58 -0.58
N ASN A 91 3.37 -2.47 0.02
CA ASN A 91 3.37 -3.90 -0.26
C ASN A 91 2.57 -4.23 -1.52
N TYR A 92 2.99 -3.72 -2.68
CA TYR A 92 2.30 -3.89 -3.97
C TYR A 92 2.13 -5.36 -4.43
N LYS A 93 2.96 -6.28 -3.93
CA LYS A 93 2.87 -7.73 -4.22
C LYS A 93 1.86 -8.47 -3.32
N SER A 94 1.41 -7.86 -2.22
CA SER A 94 0.39 -8.46 -1.35
C SER A 94 -1.00 -8.24 -1.95
N GLU A 95 -1.90 -9.21 -1.79
CA GLU A 95 -3.31 -9.08 -2.20
C GLU A 95 -3.98 -7.87 -1.53
N LYS A 96 -3.58 -7.56 -0.27
CA LYS A 96 -4.13 -6.45 0.50
C LYS A 96 -3.49 -5.09 0.20
N LYS A 97 -2.36 -5.07 -0.52
CA LYS A 97 -1.65 -3.83 -0.92
C LYS A 97 -1.48 -2.83 0.22
N GLU A 98 -0.94 -3.29 1.34
CA GLU A 98 -0.85 -2.52 2.59
C GLU A 98 0.31 -1.51 2.57
N ILE A 99 0.10 -0.39 3.28
CA ILE A 99 1.13 0.61 3.60
C ILE A 99 1.57 0.39 5.05
N THR A 100 2.88 0.29 5.28
CA THR A 100 3.45 0.08 6.61
C THR A 100 4.69 0.94 6.80
N GLN A 101 4.86 1.54 7.97
CA GLN A 101 6.13 2.16 8.32
C GLN A 101 7.24 1.10 8.40
N ASN A 102 8.41 1.40 7.84
CA ASN A 102 9.55 0.47 7.80
C ASN A 102 10.86 1.07 8.33
N GLY A 103 10.86 2.34 8.72
CA GLY A 103 12.02 2.96 9.36
C GLY A 103 11.76 4.39 9.79
N VAL A 104 12.64 4.88 10.66
CA VAL A 104 12.69 6.27 11.09
C VAL A 104 14.13 6.73 11.01
N ALA A 105 14.37 7.87 10.36
CA ALA A 105 15.70 8.43 10.15
C ALA A 105 15.72 9.89 10.62
N PRO A 106 16.38 10.20 11.75
CA PRO A 106 16.62 11.58 12.14
C PRO A 106 17.58 12.26 11.15
N MET A 107 17.25 13.48 10.75
CA MET A 107 18.17 14.36 10.03
C MET A 107 19.11 15.02 11.05
N GLU A 108 20.41 15.03 10.74
CA GLU A 108 21.55 15.57 11.50
C GLU A 108 21.38 15.85 13.01
N GLY A 109 22.17 15.16 13.84
CA GLY A 109 22.50 15.59 15.20
C GLY A 109 21.52 15.20 16.30
N LYS A 110 20.54 14.33 16.03
CA LYS A 110 19.63 13.78 17.05
C LYS A 110 19.71 12.26 17.10
N ASP A 111 20.28 11.73 18.18
CA ASP A 111 20.16 10.32 18.60
C ASP A 111 18.87 10.08 19.41
N ASP A 112 17.86 10.93 19.22
CA ASP A 112 16.60 10.78 19.94
C ASP A 112 15.94 9.46 19.53
N LYS A 113 15.47 8.70 20.50
CA LYS A 113 14.83 7.39 20.28
C LYS A 113 13.31 7.47 20.41
N ASN A 114 12.78 8.61 20.86
CA ASN A 114 11.36 8.81 21.12
C ASN A 114 10.73 9.64 20.00
N PHE A 115 10.49 8.99 18.87
CA PHE A 115 9.84 9.59 17.69
C PHE A 115 8.31 9.58 17.86
N LYS A 116 7.64 10.73 17.68
CA LYS A 116 6.20 10.85 17.98
C LYS A 116 5.30 10.01 17.08
N HIS A 117 5.73 9.76 15.84
CA HIS A 117 4.91 9.13 14.80
C HIS A 117 5.39 7.72 14.43
N MET A 118 6.11 7.05 15.32
CA MET A 118 6.47 5.64 15.15
C MET A 118 5.22 4.76 15.25
N GLU A 119 5.05 3.85 14.28
CA GLU A 119 3.90 2.92 14.18
C GLU A 119 4.16 1.56 14.84
#